data_AF-A0A6A7LMW4-F1
#
_entry.id   AF-A0A6A7LMW4-F1
#
_cell.length_a   1.000
_cell.length_b   1.000
_cell.length_c   1.000
_cell.angle_alpha   90.00
_cell.angle_beta   90.00
_cell.angle_gamma   90.00
#
_symmetry.space_group_name_H-M   'P 1'
#
loop_
_entity.id
_entity.type
_entity.pdbx_description
1 polymer ?
#
loop_
_entity_poly.entity_id
_entity_poly.type
_entity_poly.pdbx_seq_one_letter_code
_entity_poly.pdbx_strand_id
1 'polypeptide(L)'
;MTLSAELNEKLSRVGPGTSCGDLMRRYWHPIAANAELTQQSTKRVRILGEDLVLYEDRSGRLGLLEEPCAHRRVSLFYGIPEQAGLRCPYHGWMYDATGQCVEQPAEPPASNFKDKVKILAYPVQEMGGLIWAYLGPAPAPLLPRYDEFVWEDAVRSIAAAVLPINWLQAMENSLDATHVEWLHGYYGGYVQAVENGREFDGTSSASGRRHHVRIGFDVWERGILKRRIEEGGSEADDDWRVGHTVVFPYMLGNPTLQIRVPIDDTHTWHIWYTATRPGVPVPPQDPVPFIEMPWRHENGEVITNFVDGQDIMAWVTQGEIARRDLERLGQSDVGIILFRQVLQEQIERVERGDDPMNVLRDPAKNAVIELPRERVHHGNRRQLERAYGRHDSDDGSNGRDAARAGGRLMPSESRELLRRLRQEAASRGIGPIDSPDFEIVPIRAVTADLA
;
A
#
# COMPACT_ATOMS: atom_id res chain seq x y z
N MET A 1 9.78 24.22 -3.82
CA MET A 1 10.04 24.33 -5.27
C MET A 1 8.81 23.86 -6.01
N THR A 2 8.07 24.77 -6.66
CA THR A 2 6.98 24.37 -7.59
C THR A 2 7.61 23.61 -8.75
N LEU A 3 6.99 22.51 -9.19
CA LEU A 3 7.54 21.71 -10.29
C LEU A 3 7.28 22.40 -11.64
N SER A 4 8.19 22.22 -12.59
CA SER A 4 7.85 22.52 -13.99
C SER A 4 6.85 21.47 -14.49
N ALA A 5 6.08 21.78 -15.54
CA ALA A 5 5.18 20.82 -16.16
C ALA A 5 5.93 19.56 -16.67
N GLU A 6 7.13 19.76 -17.24
CA GLU A 6 8.00 18.66 -17.69
C GLU A 6 8.44 17.75 -16.53
N LEU A 7 8.86 18.35 -15.41
CA LEU A 7 9.25 17.56 -14.24
C LEU A 7 8.04 16.85 -13.62
N ASN A 8 6.86 17.49 -13.60
CA ASN A 8 5.62 16.84 -13.15
C ASN A 8 5.31 15.58 -13.98
N GLU A 9 5.43 15.65 -15.31
CA GLU A 9 5.28 14.48 -16.18
C GLU A 9 6.36 13.42 -15.89
N LYS A 10 7.64 13.82 -15.78
CA LYS A 10 8.76 12.90 -15.50
C LYS A 10 8.55 12.10 -14.20
N LEU A 11 8.01 12.74 -13.15
CA LEU A 11 7.77 12.10 -11.85
C LEU A 11 6.47 11.27 -11.82
N SER A 12 5.46 11.61 -12.65
CA SER A 12 4.12 11.01 -12.57
C SER A 12 3.93 9.80 -13.49
N ARG A 13 4.62 9.74 -14.63
CA ARG A 13 4.44 8.67 -15.63
C ARG A 13 5.12 7.37 -15.20
N VAL A 14 4.35 6.30 -15.09
CA VAL A 14 4.81 4.99 -14.55
C VAL A 14 4.81 3.87 -15.59
N GLY A 15 4.34 4.15 -16.81
CA GLY A 15 4.31 3.20 -17.92
C GLY A 15 5.70 2.75 -18.40
N PRO A 16 5.79 1.69 -19.22
CA PRO A 16 7.05 1.23 -19.80
C PRO A 16 7.79 2.34 -20.58
N GLY A 17 9.12 2.43 -20.40
CA GLY A 17 9.98 3.37 -21.12
C GLY A 17 9.94 4.81 -20.59
N THR A 18 9.31 5.06 -19.44
CA THR A 18 9.30 6.34 -18.75
C THR A 18 10.28 6.32 -17.59
N SER A 19 10.90 7.46 -17.24
CA SER A 19 11.93 7.49 -16.19
C SER A 19 11.42 7.03 -14.81
N CYS A 20 10.22 7.47 -14.40
CA CYS A 20 9.61 7.01 -13.16
C CYS A 20 9.11 5.55 -13.28
N GLY A 21 8.58 5.13 -14.44
CA GLY A 21 8.29 3.71 -14.70
C GLY A 21 9.50 2.79 -14.53
N ASP A 22 10.66 3.18 -15.08
CA ASP A 22 11.91 2.42 -14.94
C ASP A 22 12.39 2.35 -13.49
N LEU A 23 12.23 3.43 -12.72
CA LEU A 23 12.44 3.43 -11.28
C LEU A 23 11.49 2.47 -10.56
N MET A 24 10.18 2.58 -10.80
CA MET A 24 9.18 1.76 -10.10
C MET A 24 9.37 0.27 -10.38
N ARG A 25 9.83 -0.10 -11.58
CA ARG A 25 10.17 -1.48 -11.96
C ARG A 25 11.33 -2.08 -11.18
N ARG A 26 12.15 -1.26 -10.49
CA ARG A 26 13.22 -1.75 -9.60
C ARG A 26 12.69 -2.34 -8.29
N TYR A 27 11.39 -2.22 -8.01
CA TYR A 27 10.76 -2.72 -6.80
C TYR A 27 9.78 -3.85 -7.11
N TRP A 28 9.58 -4.74 -6.13
CA TRP A 28 8.44 -5.65 -6.12
C TRP A 28 7.15 -4.85 -5.91
N HIS A 29 6.04 -5.25 -6.52
CA HIS A 29 4.72 -4.63 -6.33
C HIS A 29 3.70 -5.69 -5.94
N PRO A 30 2.83 -5.45 -4.95
CA PRO A 30 1.69 -6.32 -4.74
C PRO A 30 0.73 -6.17 -5.93
N ILE A 31 0.25 -7.29 -6.45
CA ILE A 31 -0.62 -7.36 -7.63
C ILE A 31 -1.98 -8.00 -7.35
N ALA A 32 -2.12 -8.69 -6.21
CA ALA A 32 -3.36 -9.27 -5.70
C ALA A 32 -3.20 -9.63 -4.22
N ALA A 33 -4.31 -9.73 -3.49
CA ALA A 33 -4.38 -10.55 -2.28
C ALA A 33 -4.58 -12.02 -2.65
N ASN A 34 -4.03 -12.95 -1.87
CA ASN A 34 -4.14 -14.38 -2.15
C ASN A 34 -5.60 -14.86 -2.14
N ALA A 35 -6.45 -14.25 -1.30
CA ALA A 35 -7.89 -14.47 -1.26
C ALA A 35 -8.57 -14.28 -2.63
N GLU A 36 -8.05 -13.42 -3.50
CA GLU A 36 -8.66 -13.11 -4.79
C GLU A 36 -8.48 -14.23 -5.82
N LEU A 37 -7.47 -15.10 -5.65
CA LEU A 37 -7.28 -16.29 -6.50
C LEU A 37 -8.05 -17.52 -6.01
N THR A 38 -8.58 -17.50 -4.78
CA THR A 38 -9.34 -18.65 -4.26
C THR A 38 -10.66 -18.89 -5.00
N GLN A 39 -11.21 -17.84 -5.63
CA GLN A 39 -12.48 -17.92 -6.36
C GLN A 39 -12.31 -18.27 -7.83
N GLN A 40 -11.16 -17.95 -8.42
CA GLN A 40 -10.87 -18.13 -9.85
C GLN A 40 -9.37 -18.41 -10.03
N SER A 41 -9.04 -19.41 -10.83
CA SER A 41 -7.64 -19.81 -11.04
C SER A 41 -6.84 -18.88 -11.97
N THR A 42 -7.48 -17.85 -12.52
CA THR A 42 -6.88 -16.76 -13.30
C THR A 42 -7.45 -15.41 -12.88
N LYS A 43 -6.62 -14.37 -12.93
CA LYS A 43 -7.00 -12.98 -12.60
C LYS A 43 -6.31 -12.01 -13.56
N ARG A 44 -7.06 -11.06 -14.11
CA ARG A 44 -6.47 -9.92 -14.84
C ARG A 44 -5.76 -9.00 -13.85
N VAL A 45 -4.55 -8.59 -14.21
CA VAL A 45 -3.73 -7.67 -13.42
C VAL A 45 -3.29 -6.54 -14.35
N ARG A 46 -3.59 -5.31 -13.96
CA ARG A 46 -2.99 -4.11 -14.56
C ARG A 46 -2.03 -3.50 -13.56
N ILE A 47 -0.79 -3.26 -13.97
CA ILE A 47 0.27 -2.74 -13.09
C ILE A 47 1.32 -2.01 -13.93
N LEU A 48 1.75 -0.82 -13.48
CA LEU A 48 2.71 0.03 -14.21
C LEU A 48 2.39 0.18 -15.71
N GLY A 49 1.11 0.27 -16.06
CA GLY A 49 0.60 0.44 -17.42
C GLY A 49 0.57 -0.83 -18.30
N GLU A 50 0.92 -2.00 -17.77
CA GLU A 50 0.87 -3.28 -18.50
C GLU A 50 -0.34 -4.14 -18.09
N ASP A 51 -0.94 -4.83 -19.06
CA ASP A 51 -2.04 -5.79 -18.86
C ASP A 51 -1.51 -7.24 -18.87
N LEU A 52 -1.68 -7.92 -17.75
CA LEU A 52 -1.11 -9.22 -17.43
C LEU A 52 -2.19 -10.18 -16.92
N VAL A 53 -1.87 -11.47 -16.89
CA VAL A 53 -2.70 -12.53 -16.32
C VAL A 53 -1.92 -13.24 -15.23
N LEU A 54 -2.39 -13.09 -14.00
CA LEU A 54 -1.98 -13.90 -12.86
C LEU A 54 -2.76 -15.21 -12.90
N TYR A 55 -2.08 -16.32 -12.63
CA TYR A 55 -2.73 -17.63 -12.50
C TYR A 55 -2.02 -18.49 -11.46
N GLU A 56 -2.74 -19.48 -10.95
CA GLU A 56 -2.18 -20.59 -10.17
C GLU A 56 -2.35 -21.88 -10.97
N ASP A 57 -1.25 -22.58 -11.21
CA ASP A 57 -1.25 -23.85 -11.93
C ASP A 57 -1.70 -25.02 -11.03
N ARG A 58 -1.95 -26.21 -11.59
CA ARG A 58 -2.40 -27.37 -10.79
C ARG A 58 -1.34 -27.94 -9.84
N SER A 59 -0.11 -27.45 -9.91
CA SER A 59 0.96 -27.76 -8.96
C SER A 59 1.00 -26.80 -7.77
N GLY A 60 0.16 -25.76 -7.75
CA GLY A 60 0.16 -24.69 -6.76
C GLY A 60 1.18 -23.59 -7.06
N ARG A 61 1.70 -23.52 -8.30
CA ARG A 61 2.69 -22.51 -8.68
C ARG A 61 1.99 -21.30 -9.29
N LEU A 62 2.34 -20.12 -8.78
CA LEU A 62 1.92 -18.85 -9.35
C LEU A 62 2.72 -18.50 -10.61
N GLY A 63 2.06 -17.92 -11.59
CA GLY A 63 2.70 -17.32 -12.76
C GLY A 63 2.01 -16.02 -13.18
N LEU A 64 2.78 -15.11 -13.77
CA LEU A 64 2.29 -13.83 -14.30
C LEU A 64 2.79 -13.66 -15.73
N LEU A 65 1.86 -13.66 -16.69
CA LEU A 65 2.13 -13.66 -18.13
C LEU A 65 1.54 -12.41 -18.78
N GLU A 66 2.05 -11.97 -19.93
CA GLU A 66 1.25 -11.08 -20.78
C GLU A 66 -0.09 -11.74 -21.14
N GLU A 67 -1.16 -10.94 -21.19
CA GLU A 67 -2.50 -11.49 -21.46
C GLU A 67 -2.61 -12.14 -22.85
N PRO A 68 -2.06 -11.60 -23.96
CA PRO A 68 -2.31 -12.16 -25.28
C PRO A 68 -1.38 -13.34 -25.63
N CYS A 69 -1.96 -14.48 -25.98
CA CYS A 69 -1.22 -15.65 -26.47
C CYS A 69 -0.39 -15.34 -27.73
N ALA A 70 0.86 -15.82 -27.82
CA ALA A 70 1.74 -15.59 -28.97
C ALA A 70 1.19 -16.11 -30.31
N HIS A 71 0.29 -17.10 -30.31
CA HIS A 71 -0.21 -17.69 -31.55
C HIS A 71 -1.15 -16.76 -32.31
N ARG A 72 -2.28 -16.35 -31.70
CA ARG A 72 -3.30 -15.49 -32.33
C ARG A 72 -3.82 -14.38 -31.41
N ARG A 73 -3.04 -14.03 -30.39
CA ARG A 73 -3.30 -12.92 -29.46
C ARG A 73 -4.65 -13.00 -28.71
N VAL A 74 -5.24 -14.19 -28.62
CA VAL A 74 -6.39 -14.42 -27.73
C VAL A 74 -5.97 -14.30 -26.28
N SER A 75 -6.89 -13.82 -25.44
CA SER A 75 -6.65 -13.60 -24.02
C SER A 75 -6.42 -14.91 -23.26
N LEU A 76 -5.30 -14.99 -22.54
CA LEU A 76 -4.95 -16.04 -21.60
C LEU A 76 -5.68 -15.91 -20.26
N PHE A 77 -6.46 -14.84 -20.03
CA PHE A 77 -7.33 -14.75 -18.85
C PHE A 77 -8.34 -15.90 -18.83
N TYR A 78 -8.82 -16.31 -20.01
CA TYR A 78 -9.66 -17.51 -20.19
C TYR A 78 -8.84 -18.82 -20.28
N GLY A 79 -7.58 -18.77 -19.88
CA GLY A 79 -6.67 -19.91 -19.86
C GLY A 79 -7.14 -21.01 -18.91
N ILE A 80 -6.68 -22.23 -19.19
CA ILE A 80 -6.98 -23.41 -18.40
C ILE A 80 -5.71 -23.77 -17.63
N PRO A 81 -5.68 -23.64 -16.30
CA PRO A 81 -4.53 -24.05 -15.52
C PRO A 81 -4.36 -25.56 -15.54
N GLU A 82 -3.15 -25.99 -15.84
CA GLU A 82 -2.72 -27.38 -15.89
C GLU A 82 -1.46 -27.58 -15.03
N GLN A 83 -0.92 -28.80 -14.99
CA GLN A 83 0.19 -29.13 -14.10
C GLN A 83 1.48 -28.35 -14.39
N ALA A 84 1.68 -27.95 -15.64
CA ALA A 84 2.92 -27.33 -16.12
C ALA A 84 2.76 -25.86 -16.52
N GLY A 85 1.59 -25.26 -16.27
CA GLY A 85 1.34 -23.86 -16.59
C GLY A 85 -0.08 -23.57 -17.05
N LEU A 86 -0.23 -22.55 -17.90
CA LEU A 86 -1.51 -22.04 -18.36
C LEU A 86 -1.73 -22.40 -19.83
N ARG A 87 -2.78 -23.17 -20.12
CA ARG A 87 -3.15 -23.55 -21.49
C ARG A 87 -4.07 -22.52 -22.11
N CYS A 88 -3.70 -22.03 -23.28
CA CYS A 88 -4.54 -21.17 -24.10
C CYS A 88 -5.81 -21.93 -24.55
N PRO A 89 -7.02 -21.38 -24.35
CA PRO A 89 -8.26 -22.10 -24.63
C PRO A 89 -8.54 -22.27 -26.12
N TYR A 90 -7.79 -21.58 -26.99
CA TYR A 90 -8.11 -21.55 -28.42
C TYR A 90 -7.50 -22.73 -29.19
N HIS A 91 -6.17 -22.84 -29.19
CA HIS A 91 -5.46 -23.90 -29.91
C HIS A 91 -4.54 -24.72 -28.99
N GLY A 92 -4.74 -24.60 -27.67
CA GLY A 92 -4.09 -25.45 -26.69
C GLY A 92 -2.60 -25.17 -26.45
N TRP A 93 -2.03 -24.08 -26.97
CA TRP A 93 -0.64 -23.72 -26.65
C TRP A 93 -0.52 -23.47 -25.14
N MET A 94 0.44 -24.12 -24.49
CA MET A 94 0.68 -23.99 -23.06
C MET A 94 1.95 -23.19 -22.80
N TYR A 95 1.88 -22.32 -21.79
CA TYR A 95 3.02 -21.54 -21.30
C TYR A 95 3.29 -21.85 -19.84
N ASP A 96 4.55 -22.04 -19.47
CA ASP A 96 4.95 -22.15 -18.07
C ASP A 96 5.05 -20.76 -17.40
N ALA A 97 5.35 -20.74 -16.10
CA ALA A 97 5.46 -19.50 -15.32
C ALA A 97 6.59 -18.56 -15.78
N THR A 98 7.50 -19.02 -16.64
CA THR A 98 8.55 -18.20 -17.26
C THR A 98 8.12 -17.61 -18.61
N GLY A 99 6.90 -17.90 -19.05
CA GLY A 99 6.36 -17.52 -20.36
C GLY A 99 6.87 -18.39 -21.50
N GLN A 100 7.63 -19.44 -21.22
CA GLN A 100 8.10 -20.36 -22.25
C GLN A 100 6.94 -21.21 -22.75
N CYS A 101 6.76 -21.30 -24.07
CA CYS A 101 5.82 -22.26 -24.63
C CYS A 101 6.35 -23.68 -24.43
N VAL A 102 5.62 -24.50 -23.70
CA VAL A 102 6.03 -25.87 -23.33
C VAL A 102 5.31 -26.95 -24.13
N GLU A 103 4.18 -26.60 -24.76
CA GLU A 103 3.36 -27.54 -25.53
C GLU A 103 2.58 -26.83 -26.65
N GLN A 104 2.53 -27.45 -27.83
CA GLN A 104 1.76 -27.02 -28.99
C GLN A 104 1.05 -28.25 -29.58
N PRO A 105 -0.19 -28.57 -29.17
CA PRO A 105 -0.82 -29.87 -29.43
C PRO A 105 -1.01 -30.22 -30.91
N ALA A 106 -1.14 -29.23 -31.78
CA ALA A 106 -1.35 -29.41 -33.22
C ALA A 106 -0.04 -29.53 -34.01
N GLU A 107 1.11 -29.26 -33.38
CA GLU A 107 2.41 -29.39 -34.02
C GLU A 107 2.89 -30.86 -33.99
N PRO A 108 3.64 -31.31 -35.01
CA PRO A 108 4.22 -32.65 -35.00
C PRO A 108 5.08 -32.89 -33.76
N PRO A 109 5.10 -34.10 -33.16
CA PRO A 109 5.89 -34.38 -31.96
C PRO A 109 7.40 -34.09 -32.09
N ALA A 110 7.94 -34.13 -33.31
CA ALA A 110 9.33 -33.82 -33.61
C ALA A 110 9.61 -32.32 -33.80
N SER A 111 8.57 -31.47 -33.78
CA SER A 111 8.72 -30.02 -33.91
C SER A 111 9.32 -29.42 -32.65
N ASN A 112 10.34 -28.58 -32.82
CA ASN A 112 10.95 -27.79 -31.76
C ASN A 112 10.49 -26.31 -31.80
N PHE A 113 9.38 -26.03 -32.49
CA PHE A 113 8.94 -24.64 -32.68
C PHE A 113 8.58 -23.97 -31.35
N LYS A 114 7.98 -24.72 -30.41
CA LYS A 114 7.69 -24.25 -29.05
C LYS A 114 8.92 -23.65 -28.35
N ASP A 115 10.11 -24.18 -28.57
CA ASP A 115 11.36 -23.72 -27.93
C ASP A 115 11.79 -22.33 -28.41
N LYS A 116 11.20 -21.83 -29.51
CA LYS A 116 11.40 -20.48 -30.05
C LYS A 116 10.28 -19.51 -29.70
N VAL A 117 9.24 -20.00 -29.03
CA VAL A 117 8.07 -19.20 -28.64
C VAL A 117 8.14 -18.93 -27.15
N LYS A 118 8.26 -17.65 -26.82
CA LYS A 118 8.23 -17.17 -25.45
C LYS A 118 7.39 -15.90 -25.39
N ILE A 119 6.52 -15.82 -24.40
CA ILE A 119 5.77 -14.61 -24.07
C ILE A 119 6.40 -13.93 -22.86
N LEU A 120 6.08 -12.65 -22.67
CA LEU A 120 6.49 -11.91 -21.49
C LEU A 120 5.95 -12.59 -20.23
N ALA A 121 6.82 -12.71 -19.22
CA ALA A 121 6.47 -13.20 -17.91
C ALA A 121 7.33 -12.51 -16.85
N TYR A 122 6.78 -12.39 -15.64
CA TYR A 122 7.45 -11.79 -14.50
C TYR A 122 7.49 -12.75 -13.31
N PRO A 123 8.58 -12.76 -12.52
CA PRO A 123 8.65 -13.55 -11.30
C PRO A 123 7.61 -13.09 -10.28
N VAL A 124 6.99 -14.06 -9.61
CA VAL A 124 5.95 -13.86 -8.60
C VAL A 124 6.37 -14.52 -7.28
N GLN A 125 6.04 -13.88 -6.15
CA GLN A 125 6.23 -14.43 -4.80
C GLN A 125 5.01 -14.09 -3.93
N GLU A 126 4.66 -14.98 -3.02
CA GLU A 126 3.64 -14.71 -2.01
C GLU A 126 4.29 -14.37 -0.67
N MET A 127 3.80 -13.32 -0.01
CA MET A 127 4.25 -12.94 1.34
C MET A 127 3.17 -12.15 2.07
N GLY A 128 2.87 -12.54 3.31
CA GLY A 128 1.93 -11.81 4.17
C GLY A 128 0.47 -11.84 3.69
N GLY A 129 0.09 -12.76 2.80
CA GLY A 129 -1.24 -12.80 2.16
C GLY A 129 -1.37 -11.94 0.90
N LEU A 130 -0.29 -11.27 0.47
CA LEU A 130 -0.20 -10.55 -0.79
C LEU A 130 0.64 -11.35 -1.80
N ILE A 131 0.25 -11.28 -3.06
CA ILE A 131 0.99 -11.80 -4.21
C ILE A 131 1.75 -10.64 -4.84
N TRP A 132 3.07 -10.79 -4.94
CA TRP A 132 4.01 -9.78 -5.39
C TRP A 132 4.61 -10.14 -6.73
N ALA A 133 4.82 -9.16 -7.60
CA ALA A 133 5.53 -9.32 -8.86
C ALA A 133 6.71 -8.35 -8.98
N TYR A 134 7.78 -8.77 -9.64
CA TYR A 134 8.90 -7.89 -9.99
C TYR A 134 8.98 -7.72 -11.51
N LEU A 135 8.80 -6.48 -11.95
CA LEU A 135 8.70 -6.13 -13.37
C LEU A 135 9.98 -5.52 -13.97
N GLY A 136 11.06 -5.55 -13.19
CA GLY A 136 12.35 -4.97 -13.57
C GLY A 136 13.31 -5.95 -14.25
N PRO A 137 14.53 -5.49 -14.56
CA PRO A 137 15.55 -6.30 -15.18
C PRO A 137 16.11 -7.34 -14.21
N ALA A 138 16.60 -8.45 -14.77
CA ALA A 138 17.33 -9.46 -14.02
C ALA A 138 18.75 -8.97 -13.64
N PRO A 139 19.33 -9.45 -12.53
CA PRO A 139 18.69 -10.29 -11.52
C PRO A 139 17.71 -9.49 -10.65
N ALA A 140 16.55 -10.08 -10.36
CA ALA A 140 15.58 -9.50 -9.44
C ALA A 140 16.18 -9.33 -8.04
N PRO A 141 15.91 -8.23 -7.33
CA PRO A 141 16.24 -8.11 -5.92
C PRO A 141 15.36 -9.06 -5.10
N LEU A 142 15.74 -9.26 -3.84
CA LEU A 142 14.93 -9.99 -2.87
C LEU A 142 13.65 -9.19 -2.56
N LEU A 143 12.53 -9.88 -2.42
CA LEU A 143 11.29 -9.30 -1.89
C LEU A 143 11.55 -8.84 -0.44
N PRO A 144 11.43 -7.53 -0.12
CA PRO A 144 11.76 -7.03 1.21
C PRO A 144 10.87 -7.64 2.30
N ARG A 145 11.50 -8.31 3.27
CA ARG A 145 10.81 -8.99 4.38
C ARG A 145 10.54 -8.03 5.53
N TYR A 146 9.72 -7.00 5.28
CA TYR A 146 9.25 -6.10 6.34
C TYR A 146 8.49 -6.89 7.42
N ASP A 147 8.77 -6.54 8.67
CA ASP A 147 8.28 -7.19 9.88
C ASP A 147 6.82 -7.67 9.83
N GLU A 148 5.85 -6.80 9.54
CA GLU A 148 4.42 -7.13 9.51
C GLU A 148 4.05 -8.23 8.52
N PHE A 149 4.78 -8.32 7.39
CA PHE A 149 4.54 -9.35 6.39
C PHE A 149 5.02 -10.73 6.84
N VAL A 150 5.92 -10.79 7.84
CA VAL A 150 6.61 -12.03 8.24
C VAL A 150 6.44 -12.42 9.71
N TRP A 151 5.76 -11.64 10.54
CA TRP A 151 5.38 -12.04 11.90
C TRP A 151 4.57 -13.36 11.91
N GLU A 152 5.07 -14.39 12.57
CA GLU A 152 4.41 -15.71 12.59
C GLU A 152 3.17 -15.75 13.51
N ASP A 153 3.09 -14.83 14.47
CA ASP A 153 2.06 -14.74 15.51
C ASP A 153 1.15 -13.51 15.35
N ALA A 154 0.91 -13.09 14.10
CA ALA A 154 0.07 -11.95 13.78
C ALA A 154 -1.24 -12.36 13.10
N VAL A 155 -2.34 -11.77 13.57
CA VAL A 155 -3.61 -11.71 12.82
C VAL A 155 -3.51 -10.63 11.76
N ARG A 156 -3.66 -11.02 10.50
CA ARG A 156 -3.59 -10.16 9.33
C ARG A 156 -4.95 -9.85 8.75
N SER A 157 -5.05 -8.69 8.10
CA SER A 157 -6.16 -8.34 7.22
C SER A 157 -5.72 -7.37 6.14
N ILE A 158 -6.35 -7.50 4.98
CA ILE A 158 -6.10 -6.66 3.82
C ILE A 158 -7.42 -5.96 3.46
N ALA A 159 -7.41 -4.64 3.37
CA ALA A 159 -8.44 -3.88 2.69
C ALA A 159 -7.82 -3.11 1.54
N ALA A 160 -8.55 -2.90 0.45
CA ALA A 160 -8.02 -2.11 -0.66
C ALA A 160 -9.08 -1.36 -1.45
N ALA A 161 -8.66 -0.32 -2.15
CA ALA A 161 -9.49 0.42 -3.10
C ALA A 161 -8.67 0.79 -4.34
N VAL A 162 -9.29 0.72 -5.52
CA VAL A 162 -8.73 1.35 -6.72
C VAL A 162 -9.22 2.78 -6.78
N LEU A 163 -8.27 3.72 -6.81
CA LEU A 163 -8.52 5.15 -6.79
C LEU A 163 -8.11 5.76 -8.15
N PRO A 164 -8.91 6.65 -8.75
CA PRO A 164 -8.60 7.34 -10.01
C PRO A 164 -7.65 8.51 -9.76
N ILE A 165 -6.48 8.20 -9.22
CA ILE A 165 -5.41 9.13 -8.92
C ILE A 165 -4.06 8.52 -9.31
N ASN A 166 -3.12 9.38 -9.65
CA ASN A 166 -1.71 9.07 -9.70
C ASN A 166 -1.20 8.78 -8.28
N TRP A 167 -0.31 7.80 -8.16
CA TRP A 167 0.23 7.35 -6.87
C TRP A 167 0.96 8.47 -6.10
N LEU A 168 1.56 9.41 -6.83
CA LEU A 168 2.45 10.43 -6.26
C LEU A 168 1.73 11.35 -5.27
N GLN A 169 0.48 11.75 -5.53
CA GLN A 169 -0.23 12.67 -4.63
C GLN A 169 -0.61 12.02 -3.29
N ALA A 170 -0.89 10.72 -3.29
CA ALA A 170 -1.09 9.97 -2.04
C ALA A 170 0.20 9.84 -1.23
N MET A 171 1.34 9.72 -1.91
CA MET A 171 2.65 9.70 -1.25
C MET A 171 3.06 11.07 -0.72
N GLU A 172 2.76 12.15 -1.45
CA GLU A 172 3.01 13.52 -0.96
C GLU A 172 2.19 13.83 0.28
N ASN A 173 0.91 13.44 0.32
CA ASN A 173 0.09 13.53 1.53
C ASN A 173 0.72 12.79 2.73
N SER A 174 1.42 11.67 2.50
CA SER A 174 2.12 10.96 3.57
C SER A 174 3.24 11.80 4.20
N LEU A 175 3.81 12.76 3.46
CA LEU A 175 4.83 13.70 3.94
C LEU A 175 4.27 15.07 4.38
N ASP A 176 2.97 15.29 4.25
CA ASP A 176 2.32 16.42 4.89
C ASP A 176 2.06 16.08 6.37
N ALA A 177 2.69 16.82 7.27
CA ALA A 177 2.48 16.68 8.71
C ALA A 177 1.27 17.48 9.21
N THR A 178 0.92 18.56 8.51
CA THR A 178 -0.03 19.57 8.97
C THR A 178 -1.48 19.26 8.57
N HIS A 179 -1.71 18.49 7.51
CA HIS A 179 -3.09 18.12 7.12
C HIS A 179 -3.84 17.42 8.24
N VAL A 180 -3.17 16.70 9.14
CA VAL A 180 -3.86 15.98 10.23
C VAL A 180 -4.56 16.93 11.22
N GLU A 181 -4.14 18.19 11.31
CA GLU A 181 -4.81 19.24 12.09
C GLU A 181 -6.13 19.64 11.44
N TRP A 182 -6.07 20.01 10.16
CA TRP A 182 -7.18 20.64 9.46
C TRP A 182 -8.11 19.64 8.81
N LEU A 183 -7.58 18.62 8.13
CA LEU A 183 -8.36 17.60 7.45
C LEU A 183 -9.00 16.64 8.46
N HIS A 184 -8.19 16.05 9.35
CA HIS A 184 -8.69 15.04 10.30
C HIS A 184 -9.18 15.63 11.62
N GLY A 185 -8.62 16.75 12.07
CA GLY A 185 -9.09 17.45 13.26
C GLY A 185 -10.31 18.30 12.96
N TYR A 186 -10.11 19.45 12.31
CA TYR A 186 -11.12 20.48 12.11
C TYR A 186 -12.25 20.07 11.15
N TYR A 187 -11.92 19.69 9.91
CA TYR A 187 -12.89 19.24 8.91
C TYR A 187 -13.59 17.96 9.35
N GLY A 188 -12.85 17.00 9.93
CA GLY A 188 -13.46 15.83 10.56
C GLY A 188 -14.47 16.19 11.66
N GLY A 189 -14.15 17.19 12.49
CA GLY A 189 -15.07 17.72 13.50
C GLY A 189 -16.34 18.33 12.88
N TYR A 190 -16.19 19.07 11.78
CA TYR A 190 -17.31 19.62 11.01
C TYR A 190 -18.22 18.52 10.44
N VAL A 191 -17.64 17.52 9.75
CA VAL A 191 -18.39 16.39 9.19
C VAL A 191 -19.17 15.67 10.28
N GLN A 192 -18.51 15.39 11.41
CA GLN A 192 -19.16 14.75 12.56
C GLN A 192 -20.32 15.60 13.13
N ALA A 193 -20.18 16.92 13.22
CA ALA A 193 -21.26 17.78 13.70
C ALA A 193 -22.49 17.71 12.77
N VAL A 194 -22.26 17.86 11.46
CA VAL A 194 -23.32 17.82 10.43
C VAL A 194 -24.05 16.48 10.43
N GLU A 195 -23.34 15.35 10.45
CA GLU A 195 -23.95 14.01 10.48
C GLU A 195 -24.83 13.78 11.72
N ASN A 196 -24.47 14.42 12.85
CA ASN A 196 -25.22 14.33 14.09
C ASN A 196 -26.33 15.39 14.21
N GLY A 197 -26.63 16.14 13.14
CA GLY A 197 -27.64 17.20 13.15
C GLY A 197 -27.31 18.35 14.10
N ARG A 198 -26.02 18.60 14.35
CA ARG A 198 -25.51 19.65 15.24
C ARG A 198 -24.80 20.73 14.43
N GLU A 199 -24.88 21.97 14.91
CA GLU A 199 -24.04 23.06 14.40
C GLU A 199 -22.58 22.80 14.80
N PHE A 200 -21.65 23.10 13.89
CA PHE A 200 -20.23 22.99 14.19
C PHE A 200 -19.77 24.19 15.01
N ASP A 201 -19.13 23.92 16.16
CA ASP A 201 -18.74 24.93 17.14
C ASP A 201 -17.48 25.73 16.77
N GLY A 202 -16.84 25.41 15.64
CA GLY A 202 -15.60 26.04 15.19
C GLY A 202 -14.35 25.69 16.01
N THR A 203 -14.45 24.75 16.95
CA THR A 203 -13.34 24.39 17.88
C THR A 203 -13.17 22.89 18.08
N SER A 204 -14.17 22.08 17.72
CA SER A 204 -14.15 20.62 17.83
C SER A 204 -13.13 19.98 16.89
N SER A 205 -12.30 19.09 17.44
CA SER A 205 -11.32 18.27 16.70
C SER A 205 -11.70 16.78 16.79
N ALA A 206 -11.99 16.15 15.66
CA ALA A 206 -12.38 14.73 15.62
C ALA A 206 -11.21 13.79 15.91
N SER A 207 -10.01 14.12 15.42
CA SER A 207 -8.78 13.36 15.66
C SER A 207 -8.18 13.60 17.06
N GLY A 208 -8.57 14.68 17.74
CA GLY A 208 -7.96 15.12 19.00
C GLY A 208 -6.54 15.67 18.84
N ARG A 209 -6.09 15.86 17.60
CA ARG A 209 -4.80 16.48 17.26
C ARG A 209 -4.81 17.96 17.64
N ARG A 210 -3.66 18.45 18.11
CA ARG A 210 -3.41 19.86 18.41
C ARG A 210 -2.51 20.47 17.33
N HIS A 211 -2.29 21.78 17.44
CA HIS A 211 -1.43 22.49 16.52
C HIS A 211 0.01 21.96 16.56
N HIS A 212 0.62 21.75 15.39
CA HIS A 212 2.03 21.38 15.30
C HIS A 212 2.92 22.59 15.59
N VAL A 213 3.72 22.49 16.65
CA VAL A 213 4.73 23.50 16.98
C VAL A 213 6.06 23.24 16.27
N ARG A 214 6.28 22.00 15.79
CA ARG A 214 7.47 21.64 15.02
C ARG A 214 7.23 20.41 14.15
N ILE A 215 7.81 20.40 12.95
CA ILE A 215 7.86 19.26 12.05
C ILE A 215 9.31 19.00 11.62
N GLY A 216 9.65 17.76 11.28
CA GLY A 216 10.99 17.36 10.88
C GLY A 216 10.98 16.15 9.96
N PHE A 217 12.01 16.03 9.12
CA PHE A 217 12.12 14.94 8.15
C PHE A 217 13.57 14.49 8.02
N ASP A 218 13.81 13.18 8.09
CA ASP A 218 15.13 12.58 7.92
C ASP A 218 15.10 11.54 6.81
N VAL A 219 16.01 11.64 5.83
CA VAL A 219 16.22 10.56 4.87
C VAL A 219 17.02 9.45 5.54
N TRP A 220 16.57 8.21 5.41
CA TRP A 220 17.25 7.02 5.90
C TRP A 220 17.40 5.98 4.79
N GLU A 221 18.06 4.85 5.07
CA GLU A 221 18.43 3.86 4.04
C GLU A 221 17.26 3.34 3.18
N ARG A 222 16.02 3.43 3.68
CA ARG A 222 14.82 2.88 3.03
C ARG A 222 13.73 3.90 2.72
N GLY A 223 13.94 5.18 3.03
CA GLY A 223 12.95 6.22 2.74
C GLY A 223 13.10 7.45 3.62
N ILE A 224 12.01 7.91 4.21
CA ILE A 224 11.96 9.15 4.99
C ILE A 224 11.26 8.89 6.34
N LEU A 225 11.81 9.42 7.42
CA LEU A 225 11.15 9.50 8.72
C LEU A 225 10.50 10.87 8.86
N LYS A 226 9.19 10.92 9.08
CA LYS A 226 8.41 12.15 9.35
C LYS A 226 8.22 12.30 10.85
N ARG A 227 8.61 13.45 11.40
CA ARG A 227 8.55 13.78 12.83
C ARG A 227 7.68 14.99 13.07
N ARG A 228 7.03 15.04 14.22
CA ARG A 228 6.22 16.18 14.62
C ARG A 228 6.15 16.35 16.13
N ILE A 229 5.96 17.59 16.58
CA ILE A 229 5.63 17.94 17.95
C ILE A 229 4.36 18.77 17.90
N GLU A 230 3.36 18.35 18.65
CA GLU A 230 2.11 19.07 18.86
C GLU A 230 2.17 19.93 20.13
N GLU A 231 1.28 20.90 20.29
CA GLU A 231 1.18 21.72 21.50
C GLU A 231 1.07 20.87 22.78
N GLY A 232 2.03 21.08 23.69
CA GLY A 232 2.16 20.34 24.95
C GLY A 232 2.98 19.04 24.83
N GLY A 233 3.45 18.70 23.64
CA GLY A 233 4.42 17.63 23.39
C GLY A 233 5.87 18.09 23.56
N SER A 234 6.80 17.14 23.42
CA SER A 234 8.24 17.35 23.57
C SER A 234 9.07 16.47 22.63
N GLU A 235 10.37 16.76 22.52
CA GLU A 235 11.29 15.91 21.75
C GLU A 235 11.45 14.48 22.32
N ALA A 236 10.99 14.23 23.55
CA ALA A 236 10.99 12.91 24.14
C ALA A 236 9.82 12.03 23.66
N ASP A 237 8.80 12.63 23.03
CA ASP A 237 7.63 11.91 22.53
C ASP A 237 8.02 11.06 21.31
N ASP A 238 7.38 9.91 21.14
CA ASP A 238 7.71 8.99 20.05
C ASP A 238 7.51 9.63 18.66
N ASP A 239 6.48 10.48 18.50
CA ASP A 239 6.22 11.30 17.32
C ASP A 239 7.44 12.13 16.85
N TRP A 240 8.33 12.46 17.78
CA TRP A 240 9.59 13.16 17.49
C TRP A 240 10.80 12.24 17.58
N ARG A 241 10.88 11.35 18.57
CA ARG A 241 12.06 10.51 18.84
C ARG A 241 12.20 9.35 17.85
N VAL A 242 11.09 8.70 17.47
CA VAL A 242 11.08 7.59 16.52
C VAL A 242 10.69 8.07 15.13
N GLY A 243 9.57 8.79 15.05
CA GLY A 243 9.01 9.31 13.79
C GLY A 243 8.18 8.26 13.02
N HIS A 244 7.38 8.76 12.08
CA HIS A 244 6.56 7.99 11.17
C HIS A 244 7.35 7.59 9.94
N THR A 245 7.40 6.30 9.65
CA THR A 245 8.18 5.80 8.53
C THR A 245 7.42 5.91 7.22
N VAL A 246 8.00 6.60 6.24
CA VAL A 246 7.64 6.49 4.82
C VAL A 246 8.70 5.62 4.15
N VAL A 247 8.29 4.44 3.68
CA VAL A 247 9.17 3.51 2.99
C VAL A 247 9.10 3.79 1.49
N PHE A 248 10.23 4.14 0.91
CA PHE A 248 10.35 4.45 -0.50
C PHE A 248 10.13 3.19 -1.36
N PRO A 249 9.41 3.26 -2.48
CA PRO A 249 8.81 4.47 -3.03
C PRO A 249 7.36 4.75 -2.59
N TYR A 250 6.57 3.74 -2.19
CA TYR A 250 5.11 3.86 -2.18
C TYR A 250 4.41 3.42 -0.87
N MET A 251 5.14 3.25 0.25
CA MET A 251 4.56 2.75 1.50
C MET A 251 4.64 3.75 2.64
N LEU A 252 3.61 3.76 3.49
CA LEU A 252 3.57 4.50 4.76
C LEU A 252 3.37 3.53 5.92
N GLY A 253 4.35 3.49 6.81
CA GLY A 253 4.26 2.89 8.13
C GLY A 253 3.43 3.76 9.07
N ASN A 254 2.17 3.41 9.20
CA ASN A 254 1.23 3.87 10.23
C ASN A 254 0.86 2.65 11.12
N PRO A 255 0.02 2.73 12.17
CA PRO A 255 -0.51 1.54 12.86
C PRO A 255 -1.16 0.50 11.91
N THR A 256 -1.56 0.95 10.72
CA THR A 256 -1.87 0.14 9.55
C THR A 256 -0.91 0.52 8.43
N LEU A 257 -0.16 -0.43 7.88
CA LEU A 257 0.71 -0.18 6.73
C LEU A 257 -0.15 0.17 5.50
N GLN A 258 0.15 1.29 4.86
CA GLN A 258 -0.54 1.70 3.63
C GLN A 258 0.39 1.55 2.43
N ILE A 259 -0.11 0.99 1.32
CA ILE A 259 0.67 0.68 0.11
C ILE A 259 -0.02 1.30 -1.12
N ARG A 260 0.66 2.17 -1.87
CA ARG A 260 0.08 3.02 -2.92
C ARG A 260 0.58 2.52 -4.27
N VAL A 261 0.04 1.40 -4.72
CA VAL A 261 0.55 0.69 -5.89
C VAL A 261 0.09 1.38 -7.18
N PRO A 262 1.01 1.90 -8.02
CA PRO A 262 0.63 2.49 -9.31
C PRO A 262 0.13 1.42 -10.30
N ILE A 263 -1.17 1.46 -10.62
CA ILE A 263 -1.76 0.61 -11.67
C ILE A 263 -1.34 1.14 -13.05
N ASP A 264 -1.51 2.45 -13.24
CA ASP A 264 -1.09 3.22 -14.41
C ASP A 264 -0.93 4.69 -14.03
N ASP A 265 -0.80 5.58 -15.02
CA ASP A 265 -0.55 7.01 -14.77
C ASP A 265 -1.69 7.70 -14.01
N THR A 266 -2.91 7.15 -14.03
CA THR A 266 -4.13 7.78 -13.50
C THR A 266 -4.84 6.93 -12.46
N HIS A 267 -4.33 5.73 -12.14
CA HIS A 267 -4.94 4.83 -11.17
C HIS A 267 -3.94 4.26 -10.18
N THR A 268 -4.37 4.20 -8.92
CA THR A 268 -3.59 3.63 -7.81
C THR A 268 -4.42 2.59 -7.08
N TRP A 269 -3.85 1.40 -6.87
CA TRP A 269 -4.40 0.42 -5.93
C TRP A 269 -3.86 0.74 -4.54
N HIS A 270 -4.72 1.31 -3.70
CA HIS A 270 -4.38 1.68 -2.34
C HIS A 270 -4.77 0.57 -1.39
N ILE A 271 -3.80 0.02 -0.67
CA ILE A 271 -3.96 -1.12 0.23
C ILE A 271 -3.75 -0.66 1.67
N TRP A 272 -4.68 -1.00 2.55
CA TRP A 272 -4.52 -0.96 3.99
C TRP A 272 -4.22 -2.37 4.50
N TYR A 273 -2.99 -2.57 4.96
CA TYR A 273 -2.48 -3.82 5.48
C TYR A 273 -2.36 -3.73 7.00
N THR A 274 -3.11 -4.54 7.73
CA THR A 274 -3.05 -4.59 9.20
C THR A 274 -2.47 -5.92 9.65
N ALA A 275 -1.49 -5.88 10.55
CA ALA A 275 -1.01 -7.04 11.29
C ALA A 275 -1.07 -6.76 12.80
N THR A 276 -1.66 -7.66 13.58
CA THR A 276 -1.80 -7.49 15.03
C THR A 276 -1.36 -8.76 15.76
N ARG A 277 -0.41 -8.63 16.69
CA ARG A 277 0.09 -9.73 17.53
C ARG A 277 -0.69 -9.78 18.85
N PRO A 278 -1.60 -10.75 19.06
CA PRO A 278 -2.46 -10.78 20.24
C PRO A 278 -1.75 -11.29 21.50
N GLY A 279 -0.48 -11.71 21.42
CA GLY A 279 0.28 -12.28 22.54
C GLY A 279 0.03 -13.77 22.79
N VAL A 280 -0.79 -14.40 21.95
CA VAL A 280 -1.07 -15.85 21.97
C VAL A 280 -0.85 -16.44 20.58
N PRO A 281 -0.62 -17.76 20.45
CA PRO A 281 -0.49 -18.41 19.14
C PRO A 281 -1.67 -18.08 18.22
N VAL A 282 -1.36 -17.67 16.99
CA VAL A 282 -2.35 -17.36 15.96
C VAL A 282 -2.42 -18.54 14.98
N PRO A 283 -3.61 -19.08 14.67
CA PRO A 283 -3.73 -20.12 13.64
C PRO A 283 -3.36 -19.56 12.26
N PRO A 284 -2.83 -20.38 11.33
CA PRO A 284 -2.55 -19.96 9.97
C PRO A 284 -3.78 -19.32 9.29
N GLN A 285 -3.55 -18.23 8.56
CA GLN A 285 -4.57 -17.56 7.75
C GLN A 285 -4.26 -17.82 6.27
N ASP A 286 -5.00 -18.77 5.68
CA ASP A 286 -4.89 -19.09 4.27
C ASP A 286 -6.30 -19.32 3.66
N PRO A 287 -6.83 -18.35 2.89
CA PRO A 287 -6.22 -17.07 2.57
C PRO A 287 -6.25 -16.07 3.75
N VAL A 288 -5.47 -14.99 3.64
CA VAL A 288 -5.64 -13.83 4.54
C VAL A 288 -6.92 -13.09 4.13
N PRO A 289 -7.83 -12.75 5.07
CA PRO A 289 -9.06 -12.05 4.72
C PRO A 289 -8.81 -10.73 3.97
N PHE A 290 -9.52 -10.57 2.86
CA PHE A 290 -9.46 -9.43 1.96
C PHE A 290 -10.85 -8.78 1.80
N ILE A 291 -10.89 -7.46 1.72
CA ILE A 291 -12.12 -6.73 1.39
C ILE A 291 -11.83 -5.54 0.46
N GLU A 292 -12.69 -5.31 -0.51
CA GLU A 292 -12.72 -4.05 -1.24
C GLU A 292 -13.44 -2.98 -0.41
N MET A 293 -12.76 -1.87 -0.16
CA MET A 293 -13.28 -0.78 0.65
C MET A 293 -14.09 0.19 -0.21
N PRO A 294 -15.39 0.41 0.08
CA PRO A 294 -16.14 1.47 -0.57
C PRO A 294 -15.60 2.83 -0.12
N TRP A 295 -15.35 3.71 -1.07
CA TRP A 295 -14.86 5.07 -0.82
C TRP A 295 -15.76 6.15 -1.43
N ARG A 296 -16.82 5.75 -2.12
CA ARG A 296 -17.88 6.64 -2.62
C ARG A 296 -19.24 6.20 -2.11
N HIS A 297 -20.12 7.17 -1.90
CA HIS A 297 -21.55 6.96 -1.77
C HIS A 297 -22.16 6.56 -3.13
N GLU A 298 -23.38 6.02 -3.12
CA GLU A 298 -24.10 5.65 -4.35
C GLU A 298 -24.35 6.84 -5.29
N ASN A 299 -24.43 8.06 -4.75
CA ASN A 299 -24.54 9.30 -5.52
C ASN A 299 -23.22 9.73 -6.19
N GLY A 300 -22.12 9.01 -5.97
CA GLY A 300 -20.80 9.28 -6.52
C GLY A 300 -19.91 10.20 -5.66
N GLU A 301 -20.41 10.78 -4.58
CA GLU A 301 -19.60 11.62 -3.68
C GLU A 301 -18.62 10.78 -2.86
N VAL A 302 -17.46 11.34 -2.53
CA VAL A 302 -16.46 10.66 -1.68
C VAL A 302 -16.98 10.58 -0.25
N ILE A 303 -16.80 9.42 0.38
CA ILE A 303 -17.15 9.22 1.79
C ILE A 303 -16.09 9.91 2.66
N THR A 304 -16.48 10.90 3.46
CA THR A 304 -15.55 11.75 4.24
C THR A 304 -15.73 11.65 5.75
N ASN A 305 -16.57 10.72 6.21
CA ASN A 305 -16.86 10.54 7.64
C ASN A 305 -15.86 9.66 8.41
N PHE A 306 -14.72 9.34 7.79
CA PHE A 306 -13.58 8.68 8.40
C PHE A 306 -12.26 9.24 7.84
N VAL A 307 -11.17 9.05 8.58
CA VAL A 307 -9.84 9.65 8.30
C VAL A 307 -9.37 9.38 6.87
N ASP A 308 -9.26 8.11 6.48
CA ASP A 308 -8.77 7.74 5.14
C ASP A 308 -9.72 8.20 4.02
N GLY A 309 -11.02 8.32 4.31
CA GLY A 309 -12.00 8.87 3.35
C GLY A 309 -11.79 10.36 3.08
N GLN A 310 -11.34 11.11 4.09
CA GLN A 310 -10.96 12.52 3.95
C GLN A 310 -9.68 12.67 3.13
N ASP A 311 -8.70 11.78 3.34
CA ASP A 311 -7.50 11.72 2.51
C ASP A 311 -7.84 11.40 1.05
N ILE A 312 -8.67 10.39 0.81
CA ILE A 312 -9.15 10.05 -0.54
C ILE A 312 -9.85 11.25 -1.18
N MET A 313 -10.69 11.98 -0.44
CA MET A 313 -11.30 13.21 -0.94
C MET A 313 -10.23 14.22 -1.35
N ALA A 314 -9.23 14.48 -0.49
CA ALA A 314 -8.15 15.41 -0.77
C ALA A 314 -7.30 14.98 -1.99
N TRP A 315 -7.11 13.68 -2.21
CA TRP A 315 -6.36 13.18 -3.36
C TRP A 315 -7.17 13.27 -4.65
N VAL A 316 -8.40 12.77 -4.65
CA VAL A 316 -9.21 12.66 -5.87
C VAL A 316 -9.63 14.04 -6.39
N THR A 317 -9.79 15.01 -5.50
CA THR A 317 -10.11 16.40 -5.88
C THR A 317 -8.93 17.18 -6.46
N GLN A 318 -7.70 16.67 -6.35
CA GLN A 318 -6.53 17.21 -7.08
C GLN A 318 -6.50 16.78 -8.56
N GLY A 319 -7.42 15.89 -8.97
CA GLY A 319 -7.49 15.32 -10.32
C GLY A 319 -6.75 13.99 -10.45
N GLU A 320 -6.88 13.35 -11.61
CA GLU A 320 -6.24 12.06 -11.92
C GLU A 320 -4.71 12.15 -11.87
N ILE A 321 -4.14 13.28 -12.27
CA ILE A 321 -2.73 13.63 -12.07
C ILE A 321 -2.69 15.05 -11.52
N ALA A 322 -2.23 15.23 -10.28
CA ALA A 322 -2.13 16.55 -9.68
C ALA A 322 -1.27 17.51 -10.52
N ARG A 323 -1.80 18.72 -10.73
CA ARG A 323 -1.13 19.81 -11.46
C ARG A 323 -0.15 20.56 -10.56
N ARG A 324 0.97 19.90 -10.22
CA ARG A 324 2.03 20.44 -9.35
C ARG A 324 2.75 21.66 -9.94
N ASP A 325 2.52 21.94 -11.22
CA ASP A 325 2.96 23.17 -11.89
C ASP A 325 2.12 24.41 -11.51
N LEU A 326 0.92 24.21 -10.96
CA LEU A 326 0.01 25.28 -10.56
C LEU A 326 -0.02 25.54 -9.05
N GLU A 327 0.59 24.66 -8.24
CA GLU A 327 0.55 24.76 -6.79
C GLU A 327 1.49 25.85 -6.24
N ARG A 328 1.25 26.25 -4.99
CA ARG A 328 2.11 27.15 -4.23
C ARG A 328 2.45 26.51 -2.91
N LEU A 329 3.72 26.14 -2.75
CA LEU A 329 4.21 25.50 -1.54
C LEU A 329 4.62 26.54 -0.49
N GLY A 330 4.24 26.28 0.76
CA GLY A 330 4.62 27.03 1.95
C GLY A 330 5.67 26.32 2.79
N GLN A 331 5.90 26.83 4.01
CA GLN A 331 6.90 26.27 4.94
C GLN A 331 6.55 24.87 5.44
N SER A 332 5.25 24.55 5.56
CA SER A 332 4.77 23.22 5.96
C SER A 332 5.12 22.11 4.96
N ASP A 333 5.34 22.48 3.69
CA ASP A 333 5.48 21.52 2.59
C ASP A 333 6.92 21.03 2.39
N VAL A 334 7.81 21.29 3.35
CA VAL A 334 9.22 20.86 3.29
C VAL A 334 9.35 19.34 3.11
N GLY A 335 8.45 18.55 3.70
CA GLY A 335 8.40 17.09 3.51
C GLY A 335 8.04 16.68 2.07
N ILE A 336 7.09 17.39 1.45
CA ILE A 336 6.68 17.17 0.05
C ILE A 336 7.85 17.49 -0.89
N ILE A 337 8.51 18.62 -0.66
CA ILE A 337 9.70 19.03 -1.44
C ILE A 337 10.81 17.97 -1.31
N LEU A 338 11.09 17.52 -0.09
CA LEU A 338 12.10 16.49 0.17
C LEU A 338 11.77 15.19 -0.57
N PHE A 339 10.52 14.72 -0.52
CA PHE A 339 10.13 13.48 -1.20
C PHE A 339 10.33 13.57 -2.71
N ARG A 340 9.98 14.71 -3.33
CA ARG A 340 10.21 14.94 -4.76
C ARG A 340 11.69 14.97 -5.11
N GLN A 341 12.52 15.58 -4.28
CA GLN A 341 13.98 15.60 -4.46
C GLN A 341 14.56 14.18 -4.38
N VAL A 342 14.16 13.40 -3.37
CA VAL A 342 14.56 12.00 -3.23
C VAL A 342 14.11 11.20 -4.45
N LEU A 343 12.85 11.34 -4.88
CA LEU A 343 12.30 10.65 -6.05
C LEU A 343 13.10 10.99 -7.31
N GLN A 344 13.38 12.26 -7.55
CA GLN A 344 14.20 12.69 -8.68
C GLN A 344 15.61 12.10 -8.62
N GLU A 345 16.28 12.16 -7.46
CA GLU A 345 17.61 11.56 -7.28
C GLU A 345 17.59 10.05 -7.58
N GLN A 346 16.56 9.33 -7.12
CA GLN A 346 16.42 7.89 -7.36
C GLN A 346 16.16 7.57 -8.83
N ILE A 347 15.40 8.40 -9.53
CA ILE A 347 15.24 8.30 -10.99
C ILE A 347 16.60 8.48 -11.68
N GLU A 348 17.35 9.51 -11.32
CA GLU A 348 18.66 9.80 -11.92
C GLU A 348 19.68 8.69 -11.64
N ARG A 349 19.63 8.02 -10.48
CA ARG A 349 20.42 6.82 -10.18
C ARG A 349 20.11 5.69 -11.15
N VAL A 350 18.83 5.40 -11.37
CA VAL A 350 18.39 4.36 -12.31
C VAL A 350 18.81 4.68 -13.74
N GLU A 351 18.70 5.95 -14.16
CA GLU A 351 19.15 6.43 -15.48
C GLU A 351 20.67 6.24 -15.68
N ARG A 352 21.47 6.27 -14.61
CA ARG A 352 22.92 5.95 -14.64
C ARG A 352 23.24 4.46 -14.56
N GLY A 353 22.23 3.61 -14.33
CA GLY A 353 22.41 2.16 -14.16
C GLY A 353 22.71 1.73 -12.72
N ASP A 354 22.60 2.63 -11.75
CA ASP A 354 22.76 2.31 -10.33
C ASP A 354 21.46 1.73 -9.75
N ASP A 355 21.57 0.96 -8.66
CA ASP A 355 20.41 0.59 -7.86
C ASP A 355 19.87 1.84 -7.13
N PRO A 356 18.55 2.09 -7.16
CA PRO A 356 17.94 3.10 -6.32
C PRO A 356 17.90 2.63 -4.86
N MET A 357 17.58 3.52 -3.94
CA MET A 357 17.47 3.19 -2.52
C MET A 357 16.47 2.06 -2.27
N ASN A 358 16.58 1.37 -1.14
CA ASN A 358 15.66 0.29 -0.74
C ASN A 358 15.59 -0.93 -1.69
N VAL A 359 16.57 -1.11 -2.58
CA VAL A 359 16.76 -2.36 -3.34
C VAL A 359 17.64 -3.33 -2.54
N LEU A 360 17.16 -4.54 -2.31
CA LEU A 360 17.83 -5.54 -1.47
C LEU A 360 18.36 -6.71 -2.27
N ARG A 361 19.66 -6.95 -2.19
CA ARG A 361 20.32 -8.10 -2.83
C ARG A 361 21.01 -9.03 -1.85
N ASP A 362 21.24 -8.57 -0.62
CA ASP A 362 21.92 -9.32 0.44
C ASP A 362 20.88 -10.04 1.33
N PRO A 363 20.84 -11.38 1.36
CA PRO A 363 19.93 -12.13 2.21
C PRO A 363 20.08 -11.83 3.70
N ALA A 364 21.28 -11.50 4.18
CA ALA A 364 21.51 -11.17 5.59
C ALA A 364 20.79 -9.86 5.98
N LYS A 365 20.66 -8.92 5.04
CA LYS A 365 19.92 -7.66 5.22
C LYS A 365 18.42 -7.79 4.93
N ASN A 366 17.95 -8.99 4.60
CA ASN A 366 16.55 -9.30 4.29
C ASN A 366 15.97 -10.41 5.19
N ALA A 367 16.56 -10.70 6.34
CA ALA A 367 16.03 -11.74 7.24
C ALA A 367 14.65 -11.34 7.80
N VAL A 368 14.62 -10.23 8.53
CA VAL A 368 13.42 -9.48 8.95
C VAL A 368 13.84 -8.01 8.98
N ILE A 369 13.06 -7.14 8.34
CA ILE A 369 13.33 -5.71 8.29
C ILE A 369 12.32 -5.03 9.21
N GLU A 370 12.78 -4.63 10.38
CA GLU A 370 11.95 -3.89 11.32
C GLU A 370 11.79 -2.44 10.83
N LEU A 371 10.55 -1.98 10.75
CA LEU A 371 10.26 -0.60 10.38
C LEU A 371 10.23 0.26 11.65
N PRO A 372 10.91 1.43 11.68
CA PRO A 372 10.80 2.34 12.81
C PRO A 372 9.34 2.75 13.02
N ARG A 373 8.82 2.52 14.23
CA ARG A 373 7.44 2.86 14.58
C ARG A 373 7.36 3.40 15.99
N GLU A 374 6.50 4.39 16.15
CA GLU A 374 6.14 4.97 17.43
C GLU A 374 5.44 3.93 18.28
N ARG A 375 5.67 3.90 19.61
CA ARG A 375 4.99 2.95 20.51
C ARG A 375 3.52 3.30 20.73
N VAL A 376 2.96 4.25 19.98
CA VAL A 376 1.60 4.74 20.20
C VAL A 376 0.55 3.72 19.71
N HIS A 377 0.11 2.93 20.69
CA HIS A 377 -1.24 2.39 20.86
C HIS A 377 -1.69 1.24 19.94
N HIS A 378 -0.92 0.15 19.93
CA HIS A 378 -1.52 -1.17 19.69
C HIS A 378 -2.56 -1.48 20.79
N GLY A 379 -3.82 -1.19 20.49
CA GLY A 379 -4.95 -1.60 21.34
C GLY A 379 -5.53 -0.54 22.26
N ASN A 380 -5.26 0.76 22.10
CA ASN A 380 -6.15 1.73 22.72
C ASN A 380 -7.45 1.74 21.90
N ARG A 381 -8.42 0.93 22.34
CA ARG A 381 -9.79 0.84 21.80
C ARG A 381 -10.30 2.23 21.41
N ARG A 382 -10.00 3.25 22.21
CA ARG A 382 -10.39 4.65 22.00
C ARG A 382 -9.81 5.35 20.78
N GLN A 383 -8.61 5.02 20.31
CA GLN A 383 -7.99 5.69 19.16
C GLN A 383 -8.44 5.06 17.85
N LEU A 384 -8.59 3.73 17.81
CA LEU A 384 -9.27 3.02 16.72
C LEU A 384 -10.78 3.37 16.69
N GLU A 385 -11.47 3.45 17.84
CA GLU A 385 -12.87 3.91 17.94
C GLU A 385 -13.05 5.39 17.55
N ARG A 386 -12.01 6.24 17.70
CA ARG A 386 -12.03 7.63 17.26
C ARG A 386 -11.69 7.78 15.77
N ALA A 387 -10.73 7.03 15.27
CA ALA A 387 -10.34 7.02 13.85
C ALA A 387 -11.38 6.32 12.95
N TYR A 388 -12.11 5.34 13.50
CA TYR A 388 -12.98 4.42 12.76
C TYR A 388 -14.41 4.32 13.28
N GLY A 389 -14.82 5.20 14.21
CA GLY A 389 -16.19 5.34 14.68
C GLY A 389 -16.60 4.43 15.85
N ARG A 390 -17.51 4.93 16.69
CA ARG A 390 -18.09 4.22 17.84
C ARG A 390 -19.05 3.12 17.38
N HIS A 391 -18.84 1.89 17.83
CA HIS A 391 -19.92 0.91 18.01
C HIS A 391 -20.24 0.84 19.50
N ASP A 392 -21.41 1.36 19.89
CA ASP A 392 -22.31 0.82 20.92
C ASP A 392 -23.37 1.87 21.25
N SER A 393 -24.53 1.75 20.60
CA SER A 393 -25.83 2.02 21.23
C SER A 393 -26.91 1.24 20.49
N ASP A 394 -27.39 0.19 21.15
CA ASP A 394 -28.75 -0.32 21.00
C ASP A 394 -29.72 0.86 21.23
N ASP A 395 -30.04 1.58 20.15
CA ASP A 395 -31.37 2.15 20.03
C ASP A 395 -31.87 1.79 18.63
N GLY A 396 -33.09 1.27 18.58
CA GLY A 396 -33.80 1.06 17.33
C GLY A 396 -34.36 2.39 16.88
N SER A 397 -33.76 2.99 15.87
CA SER A 397 -34.41 4.00 15.05
C SER A 397 -33.73 4.14 13.69
N ASN A 398 -34.58 4.18 12.66
CA ASN A 398 -34.28 4.06 11.23
C ASN A 398 -33.31 5.14 10.72
N GLY A 399 -32.31 4.72 9.93
CA GLY A 399 -31.47 5.62 9.10
C GLY A 399 -29.95 5.35 9.13
N ARG A 400 -29.47 4.11 9.23
CA ARG A 400 -28.08 3.77 9.63
C ARG A 400 -27.26 2.95 8.63
N ASP A 401 -27.13 3.36 7.37
CA ASP A 401 -26.26 2.64 6.42
C ASP A 401 -24.97 3.38 6.00
N ALA A 402 -24.85 4.69 6.19
CA ALA A 402 -23.63 5.44 5.84
C ALA A 402 -22.60 5.59 6.99
N ALA A 403 -23.04 5.54 8.25
CA ALA A 403 -22.17 5.69 9.44
C ALA A 403 -21.38 4.41 9.80
N ARG A 404 -21.41 3.38 8.95
CA ARG A 404 -20.75 2.07 9.12
C ARG A 404 -19.41 1.94 8.40
N ALA A 405 -18.97 2.96 7.67
CA ALA A 405 -17.81 2.89 6.77
C ALA A 405 -16.45 2.89 7.48
N GLY A 406 -16.25 3.73 8.52
CA GLY A 406 -14.97 3.81 9.23
C GLY A 406 -14.55 2.50 9.91
N GLY A 407 -15.48 1.77 10.52
CA GLY A 407 -15.20 0.56 11.32
C GLY A 407 -14.82 -0.72 10.54
N ARG A 408 -14.48 -0.62 9.25
CA ARG A 408 -14.39 -1.77 8.32
C ARG A 408 -13.10 -1.87 7.49
N LEU A 409 -11.98 -1.26 7.91
CA LEU A 409 -10.68 -1.63 7.31
C LEU A 409 -10.25 -3.07 7.64
N MET A 410 -10.91 -3.71 8.61
CA MET A 410 -10.68 -5.12 8.94
C MET A 410 -11.92 -5.96 8.58
N PRO A 411 -11.77 -7.01 7.73
CA PRO A 411 -12.82 -7.97 7.44
C PRO A 411 -13.43 -8.58 8.71
N SER A 412 -14.70 -8.99 8.64
CA SER A 412 -15.41 -9.56 9.78
C SER A 412 -14.72 -10.80 10.36
N GLU A 413 -14.13 -11.65 9.52
CA GLU A 413 -13.42 -12.85 9.97
C GLU A 413 -12.21 -12.49 10.84
N SER A 414 -11.38 -11.53 10.39
CA SER A 414 -10.22 -11.07 11.16
C SER A 414 -10.62 -10.39 12.47
N ARG A 415 -11.70 -9.60 12.47
CA ARG A 415 -12.24 -8.97 13.69
C ARG A 415 -12.70 -10.01 14.71
N GLU A 416 -13.42 -11.03 14.26
CA GLU A 416 -13.92 -12.08 15.14
C GLU A 416 -12.80 -13.00 15.66
N LEU A 417 -11.80 -13.31 14.81
CA LEU A 417 -10.61 -14.03 15.24
C LEU A 417 -9.83 -13.23 16.30
N LEU A 418 -9.54 -11.96 16.04
CA LEU A 418 -8.81 -11.11 16.97
C LEU A 418 -9.55 -10.92 18.29
N ARG A 419 -10.89 -10.79 18.26
CA ARG A 419 -11.74 -10.72 19.46
C ARG A 419 -11.58 -11.96 20.34
N ARG A 420 -11.66 -13.15 19.73
CA ARG A 420 -11.50 -14.44 20.44
C ARG A 420 -10.11 -14.60 21.04
N LEU A 421 -9.05 -14.32 20.27
CA LEU A 421 -7.66 -14.43 20.73
C LEU A 421 -7.33 -13.43 21.85
N ARG A 422 -7.89 -12.21 21.81
CA ARG A 422 -7.75 -11.25 22.91
C ARG A 422 -8.44 -11.69 24.19
N GLN A 423 -9.60 -12.34 24.09
CA GLN A 423 -10.28 -12.93 25.26
C GLN A 423 -9.45 -14.07 25.86
N GLU A 424 -8.83 -14.89 25.03
CA GLU A 424 -7.90 -15.93 25.46
C GLU A 424 -6.66 -15.35 26.14
N ALA A 425 -6.00 -14.37 25.53
CA ALA A 425 -4.83 -13.69 26.10
C ALA A 425 -5.15 -13.08 27.48
N ALA A 426 -6.29 -12.38 27.58
CA ALA A 426 -6.78 -11.80 28.83
C ALA A 426 -7.01 -12.87 29.91
N SER A 427 -7.57 -14.04 29.54
CA SER A 427 -7.77 -15.16 30.49
C SER A 427 -6.45 -15.74 31.04
N ARG A 428 -5.33 -15.51 30.34
CA ARG A 428 -3.98 -15.94 30.72
C ARG A 428 -3.15 -14.83 31.38
N GLY A 429 -3.72 -13.63 31.55
CA GLY A 429 -2.98 -12.46 32.05
C GLY A 429 -1.93 -11.93 31.07
N ILE A 430 -2.05 -12.24 29.78
CA ILE A 430 -1.12 -11.84 28.72
C ILE A 430 -1.71 -10.63 27.99
N GLY A 431 -0.92 -9.56 27.88
CA GLY A 431 -1.25 -8.39 27.06
C GLY A 431 -0.80 -8.55 25.60
N PRO A 432 -1.26 -7.67 24.69
CA PRO A 432 -0.71 -7.61 23.34
C PRO A 432 0.81 -7.38 23.38
N ILE A 433 1.52 -7.91 22.38
CA ILE A 433 2.98 -7.78 22.27
C ILE A 433 3.28 -6.50 21.47
N ASP A 434 4.06 -5.60 22.07
CA ASP A 434 4.63 -4.45 21.38
C ASP A 434 5.81 -4.89 20.49
N SER A 435 5.99 -4.23 19.35
CA SER A 435 7.19 -4.40 18.51
C SER A 435 8.45 -4.02 19.28
N PRO A 436 9.60 -4.67 19.01
CA PRO A 436 10.83 -4.47 19.78
C PRO A 436 11.35 -3.03 19.75
N ASP A 437 12.13 -2.70 20.79
CA ASP A 437 12.74 -1.39 20.99
C ASP A 437 13.80 -1.10 19.93
N PHE A 438 13.56 -0.09 19.09
CA PHE A 438 14.54 0.37 18.10
C PHE A 438 15.74 1.03 18.79
N GLU A 439 16.96 0.56 18.50
CA GLU A 439 18.20 1.19 18.96
C GLU A 439 18.44 2.50 18.18
N ILE A 440 18.57 3.60 18.91
CA ILE A 440 18.54 4.97 18.39
C ILE A 440 19.90 5.32 17.78
N VAL A 441 19.96 5.53 16.47
CA VAL A 441 21.12 6.17 15.83
C VAL A 441 20.87 7.68 15.77
N PRO A 442 21.74 8.53 16.34
CA PRO A 442 21.61 9.97 16.19
C PRO A 442 21.91 10.38 14.74
N ILE A 443 20.94 10.97 14.05
CA ILE A 443 21.07 11.39 12.64
C ILE A 443 21.06 12.93 12.55
N ARG A 444 21.86 13.44 11.62
CA ARG A 444 22.05 14.87 11.33
C ARG A 444 20.79 15.43 10.65
N ALA A 445 20.09 16.32 11.35
CA ALA A 445 19.01 17.10 10.77
C ALA A 445 19.51 17.89 9.55
N VAL A 446 18.79 17.81 8.43
CA VAL A 446 18.93 18.79 7.34
C VAL A 446 18.22 20.06 7.81
N THR A 447 18.94 20.92 8.52
CA THR A 447 18.47 22.27 8.80
C THR A 447 18.41 23.06 7.49
N ALA A 448 17.33 23.82 7.33
CA ALA A 448 17.03 24.66 6.19
C ALA A 448 18.20 25.59 5.81
N ASP A 449 18.93 25.23 4.75
CA ASP A 449 19.72 26.14 3.93
C ASP A 449 19.14 26.13 2.50
N LEU A 450 17.88 26.54 2.39
CA LEU A 450 17.27 26.97 1.13
C LEU A 450 16.55 28.30 1.40
N ALA A 451 17.37 29.35 1.49
CA ALA A 451 16.94 30.74 1.37
C ALA A 451 16.80 31.14 -0.11
#